data_AF-A0A9X1GMX7-F1
#
_entry.id   AF-A0A9X1GMX7-F1
#
_cell.length_a   1.000
_cell.length_b   1.000
_cell.length_c   1.000
_cell.angle_alpha   90.00
_cell.angle_beta   90.00
_cell.angle_gamma   90.00
#
_symmetry.space_group_name_H-M   'P 1'
#
loop_
_entity.id
_entity.type
_entity.pdbx_description
1 polymer ?
#
loop_
_entity_poly.entity_id
_entity_poly.type
_entity_poly.pdbx_seq_one_letter_code
_entity_poly.pdbx_strand_id
1 'polypeptide(L)'
;MPTPQDPNLTISEAKKILNKFNCLDIAPVLKPSEKVLTRQALIFMASLSDYQILGICADTAEEGILAMKTYSHAFHYEAPSNLQTPDGPVYIKLNGKNGLCYLDSYYGHHRGVLVSCQSYQETGINEMYGHLPLDLFV
;
A
#
# COMPACT_ATOMS: atom_id res chain seq x y z
N MET A 1 -31.62 2.89 3.49
CA MET A 1 -31.45 3.96 2.49
C MET A 1 -30.29 3.56 1.60
N PRO A 2 -30.43 3.51 0.26
CA PRO A 2 -29.32 3.18 -0.63
C PRO A 2 -28.54 4.46 -0.94
N THR A 3 -27.25 4.45 -0.62
CA THR A 3 -26.30 5.50 -0.99
C THR A 3 -26.01 5.39 -2.50
N PRO A 4 -25.98 6.49 -3.27
CA PRO A 4 -25.69 6.44 -4.69
C PRO A 4 -24.18 6.51 -4.96
N GLN A 5 -23.75 5.73 -5.97
CA GLN A 5 -22.45 5.69 -6.65
C GLN A 5 -21.44 4.64 -6.18
N ASP A 6 -21.59 3.41 -6.66
CA ASP A 6 -20.43 2.62 -7.10
C ASP A 6 -20.55 2.43 -8.61
N PRO A 7 -19.73 3.10 -9.45
CA PRO A 7 -19.46 2.52 -10.75
C PRO A 7 -18.74 1.20 -10.45
N ASN A 8 -19.37 0.06 -10.78
CA ASN A 8 -18.79 -1.28 -10.58
C ASN A 8 -17.36 -1.32 -11.14
N LEU A 9 -16.37 -1.01 -10.32
CA LEU A 9 -14.98 -0.97 -10.73
C LEU A 9 -14.58 -2.41 -11.06
N THR A 10 -14.25 -2.67 -12.32
CA THR A 10 -13.88 -4.01 -12.74
C THR A 10 -12.43 -4.30 -12.33
N ILE A 11 -12.08 -5.59 -12.21
CA ILE A 11 -10.69 -6.02 -11.99
C ILE A 11 -9.76 -5.43 -13.05
N SER A 12 -10.21 -5.37 -14.31
CA SER A 12 -9.42 -4.81 -15.42
C SER A 12 -9.16 -3.31 -15.23
N GLU A 13 -10.16 -2.53 -14.81
CA GLU A 13 -10.01 -1.10 -14.56
C GLU A 13 -9.12 -0.82 -13.34
N ALA A 14 -9.32 -1.56 -12.25
CA ALA A 14 -8.49 -1.44 -11.06
C ALA A 14 -7.02 -1.76 -11.38
N LYS A 15 -6.75 -2.86 -12.09
CA LYS A 15 -5.41 -3.19 -12.59
C LYS A 15 -4.85 -2.11 -13.50
N LYS A 16 -5.66 -1.56 -14.41
CA LYS A 16 -5.23 -0.46 -15.29
C LYS A 16 -4.80 0.78 -14.51
N ILE A 17 -5.46 1.08 -13.40
CA ILE A 17 -5.09 2.19 -12.52
C ILE A 17 -3.77 1.88 -11.79
N LEU A 18 -3.68 0.71 -11.15
CA LEU A 18 -2.54 0.33 -10.31
C LEU A 18 -1.27 0.02 -11.11
N ASN A 19 -1.40 -0.54 -12.32
CA ASN A 19 -0.25 -0.86 -13.18
C ASN A 19 0.49 0.38 -13.68
N LYS A 20 -0.09 1.58 -13.57
CA LYS A 20 0.63 2.85 -13.83
C LYS A 20 1.81 3.05 -12.88
N PHE A 21 1.77 2.41 -11.72
CA PHE A 21 2.81 2.52 -10.70
C PHE A 21 3.87 1.42 -10.81
N ASN A 22 3.66 0.39 -11.63
CA ASN A 22 4.60 -0.72 -11.75
C ASN A 22 5.96 -0.24 -12.23
N CYS A 23 7.02 -0.76 -11.60
CA CYS A 23 8.41 -0.43 -11.90
C CYS A 23 8.77 1.05 -11.70
N LEU A 24 7.95 1.83 -10.99
CA LEU A 24 8.35 3.16 -10.55
C LEU A 24 9.21 3.03 -9.30
N ASP A 25 10.42 3.58 -9.37
CA ASP A 25 11.33 3.57 -8.23
C ASP A 25 10.85 4.53 -7.13
N ILE A 26 10.34 5.69 -7.54
CA ILE A 26 9.84 6.76 -6.66
C ILE A 26 8.38 7.00 -7.01
N ALA A 27 7.50 6.88 -6.02
CA ALA A 27 6.08 7.14 -6.20
C ALA A 27 5.83 8.60 -6.64
N PRO A 28 4.94 8.83 -7.62
CA PRO A 28 4.62 10.17 -8.07
C PRO A 28 3.74 10.90 -7.06
N VAL A 29 3.79 12.24 -7.06
CA VAL A 29 2.80 13.06 -6.35
C VAL A 29 1.49 13.05 -7.13
N LEU A 30 0.42 12.57 -6.50
CA LEU A 30 -0.91 12.48 -7.11
C LEU A 30 -1.79 13.67 -6.74
N LYS A 31 -2.62 14.11 -7.69
CA LYS A 31 -3.70 15.06 -7.39
C LYS A 31 -4.76 14.42 -6.49
N PRO A 32 -5.54 15.21 -5.74
CA PRO A 32 -6.57 14.66 -4.85
C PRO A 32 -7.56 13.70 -5.54
N SER A 33 -8.01 14.02 -6.76
CA SER A 33 -8.90 13.14 -7.53
C SER A 33 -8.23 11.83 -7.95
N GLU A 34 -6.93 11.85 -8.27
CA GLU A 34 -6.16 10.65 -8.61
C GLU A 34 -5.94 9.78 -7.38
N LYS A 35 -5.70 10.37 -6.20
CA LYS A 35 -5.64 9.62 -4.94
C LYS A 35 -6.95 8.88 -4.66
N VAL A 36 -8.11 9.51 -4.87
CA VAL A 36 -9.42 8.85 -4.68
C VAL A 36 -9.53 7.60 -5.56
N LEU A 37 -9.24 7.72 -6.85
CA LEU A 37 -9.31 6.59 -7.79
C LEU A 37 -8.31 5.49 -7.45
N THR A 38 -7.07 5.86 -7.12
CA THR A 38 -6.03 4.90 -6.72
C THR A 38 -6.39 4.17 -5.42
N ARG A 39 -6.97 4.88 -4.43
CA ARG A 39 -7.47 4.26 -3.18
C ARG A 39 -8.57 3.25 -3.46
N GLN A 40 -9.56 3.63 -4.27
CA GLN A 40 -10.67 2.73 -4.63
C GLN A 40 -10.17 1.47 -5.33
N ALA A 41 -9.29 1.63 -6.32
CA ALA A 41 -8.67 0.50 -7.03
C ALA A 41 -7.88 -0.41 -6.09
N LEU A 42 -7.08 0.17 -5.20
CA LEU A 42 -6.23 -0.60 -4.29
C LEU A 42 -7.04 -1.35 -3.24
N ILE A 43 -8.01 -0.71 -2.60
CA ILE A 43 -8.92 -1.37 -1.64
C ILE A 43 -9.68 -2.49 -2.33
N PHE A 44 -10.19 -2.26 -3.54
CA PHE A 44 -10.90 -3.28 -4.29
C PHE A 44 -10.00 -4.50 -4.58
N MET A 45 -8.80 -4.29 -5.12
CA MET A 45 -7.85 -5.39 -5.38
C MET A 45 -7.39 -6.10 -4.10
N ALA A 46 -7.19 -5.37 -3.00
CA ALA A 46 -6.87 -5.96 -1.71
C ALA A 46 -8.01 -6.84 -1.19
N SER A 47 -9.28 -6.41 -1.34
CA SER A 47 -10.46 -7.19 -0.92
C SER A 47 -10.65 -8.50 -1.68
N LEU A 48 -10.01 -8.63 -2.86
CA LEU A 48 -9.99 -9.85 -3.68
C LEU A 48 -8.79 -10.76 -3.39
N SER A 49 -8.02 -10.48 -2.34
CA SER A 49 -6.88 -11.27 -1.89
C SER A 49 -7.02 -11.66 -0.43
N ASP A 50 -6.38 -12.75 -0.03
CA ASP A 50 -6.47 -13.27 1.35
C ASP A 50 -5.67 -12.41 2.34
N TYR A 51 -4.56 -11.81 1.90
CA TYR A 51 -3.76 -10.90 2.72
C TYR A 51 -2.88 -9.99 1.86
N GLN A 52 -2.33 -8.97 2.51
CA GLN A 52 -1.36 -8.05 1.89
C GLN A 52 -0.05 -8.04 2.67
N ILE A 53 1.06 -7.84 1.94
CA ILE A 53 2.37 -7.53 2.52
C ILE A 53 2.77 -6.14 2.01
N LEU A 54 3.10 -5.26 2.95
CA LEU A 54 3.55 -3.91 2.67
C LEU A 54 5.07 -3.84 2.75
N GLY A 55 5.68 -3.18 1.78
CA GLY A 55 7.07 -2.71 1.84
C GLY A 55 7.08 -1.20 1.63
N ILE A 56 7.59 -0.44 2.58
CA ILE A 56 7.49 1.02 2.60
C ILE A 56 8.89 1.60 2.66
N CYS A 57 9.26 2.41 1.67
CA CYS A 57 10.53 3.12 1.63
C CYS A 57 10.25 4.63 1.82
N ALA A 58 10.83 5.24 2.84
CA ALA A 58 10.60 6.66 3.17
C ALA A 58 11.91 7.37 3.56
N ASP A 59 11.92 8.70 3.51
CA ASP A 59 13.09 9.50 3.90
C ASP A 59 13.25 9.62 5.41
N THR A 60 12.18 9.41 6.17
CA THR A 60 12.17 9.46 7.64
C THR A 60 11.31 8.34 8.24
N ALA A 61 11.60 8.00 9.49
CA ALA A 61 10.79 7.05 10.25
C ALA A 61 9.34 7.55 10.42
N GLU A 62 9.16 8.85 10.63
CA GLU A 62 7.85 9.49 10.79
C GLU A 62 6.97 9.31 9.55
N GLU A 63 7.51 9.60 8.36
CA GLU A 63 6.80 9.43 7.10
C GLU A 63 6.45 7.96 6.85
N GLY A 64 7.41 7.06 7.06
CA GLY A 64 7.20 5.63 6.89
C GLY A 64 6.13 5.09 7.83
N ILE A 65 6.17 5.47 9.11
CA ILE A 65 5.20 5.03 10.13
C ILE A 65 3.81 5.60 9.84
N LEU A 66 3.73 6.86 9.39
CA LEU A 66 2.45 7.44 8.98
C LEU A 66 1.84 6.64 7.82
N ALA A 67 2.62 6.37 6.77
CA ALA A 67 2.19 5.55 5.64
C ALA A 67 1.76 4.15 6.11
N MET A 68 2.57 3.48 6.95
CA MET A 68 2.24 2.18 7.51
C MET A 68 0.87 2.19 8.19
N LYS A 69 0.63 3.15 9.08
CA LYS A 69 -0.63 3.25 9.84
C LYS A 69 -1.83 3.53 8.92
N THR A 70 -1.70 4.44 7.97
CA THR A 70 -2.83 4.79 7.08
C THR A 70 -3.16 3.67 6.09
N TYR A 71 -2.14 3.00 5.54
CA TYR A 71 -2.33 1.85 4.64
C TYR A 71 -2.88 0.63 5.38
N SER A 72 -2.30 0.26 6.52
CA SER A 72 -2.78 -0.87 7.33
C SER A 72 -4.22 -0.67 7.78
N HIS A 73 -4.58 0.54 8.23
CA HIS A 73 -5.96 0.88 8.60
C HIS A 73 -6.93 0.70 7.41
N ALA A 74 -6.54 1.12 6.20
CA ALA A 74 -7.35 0.93 5.00
C ALA A 74 -7.57 -0.55 4.62
N PHE A 75 -6.68 -1.44 5.05
CA PHE A 75 -6.77 -2.89 4.87
C PHE A 75 -7.23 -3.64 6.13
N HIS A 76 -7.70 -2.92 7.15
CA HIS A 76 -8.18 -3.49 8.41
C HIS A 76 -7.13 -4.28 9.21
N TYR A 77 -5.84 -3.95 9.06
CA TYR A 77 -4.78 -4.45 9.92
C TYR A 77 -4.49 -3.50 11.08
N GLU A 78 -4.11 -4.08 12.21
CA GLU A 78 -3.55 -3.34 13.33
C GLU A 78 -2.04 -3.14 13.12
N ALA A 79 -1.59 -1.88 13.12
CA ALA A 79 -0.17 -1.56 13.04
C ALA A 79 0.45 -1.46 14.45
N PRO A 80 1.68 -1.95 14.64
CA PRO A 80 2.38 -1.78 15.91
C PRO A 80 2.69 -0.30 16.17
N SER A 81 2.69 0.07 17.45
CA SER A 81 2.93 1.45 17.89
C SER A 81 4.34 1.70 18.43
N ASN A 82 5.17 0.66 18.53
CA ASN A 82 6.43 0.68 19.29
C ASN A 82 7.66 0.25 18.47
N LEU A 83 7.70 0.61 17.18
CA LEU A 83 8.87 0.38 16.34
C LEU A 83 10.02 1.32 16.73
N GLN A 84 11.25 0.83 16.64
CA GLN A 84 12.44 1.68 16.77
C GLN A 84 12.54 2.63 15.58
N THR A 85 12.92 3.88 15.83
CA THR A 85 12.98 4.95 14.83
C THR A 85 14.44 5.38 14.64
N PRO A 86 15.21 4.70 13.78
CA PRO A 86 16.56 5.12 13.41
C PRO A 86 16.51 6.46 12.65
N ASP A 87 17.61 7.19 12.71
CA ASP A 87 17.78 8.41 11.92
C ASP A 87 17.96 8.08 10.42
N GLY A 88 17.43 8.97 9.58
CA GLY A 88 17.55 8.89 8.12
C GLY A 88 16.49 8.02 7.43
N PRO A 89 16.73 7.63 6.16
CA PRO A 89 15.74 6.88 5.39
C PRO A 89 15.53 5.48 5.93
N VAL A 90 14.29 4.99 5.80
CA VAL A 90 13.83 3.75 6.41
C VAL A 90 13.12 2.84 5.42
N TYR A 91 13.15 1.54 5.73
CA TYR A 91 12.33 0.51 5.12
C TYR A 91 11.46 -0.13 6.20
N ILE A 92 10.15 -0.13 6.00
CA ILE A 92 9.20 -0.81 6.88
C ILE A 92 8.58 -1.97 6.13
N LYS A 93 8.54 -3.13 6.78
CA LYS A 93 7.76 -4.28 6.32
C LYS A 93 6.61 -4.52 7.28
N LEU A 94 5.43 -4.78 6.72
CA LEU A 94 4.26 -5.27 7.47
C LEU A 94 3.65 -6.43 6.72
N ASN A 95 3.58 -7.60 7.35
CA ASN A 95 3.05 -8.81 6.75
C ASN A 95 1.69 -9.15 7.35
N GLY A 96 0.61 -8.90 6.59
CA GLY A 96 -0.76 -9.17 7.02
C GLY A 96 -1.07 -10.67 7.24
N LYS A 97 -0.24 -11.58 6.73
CA LYS A 97 -0.43 -13.03 6.93
C LYS A 97 -0.10 -13.50 8.34
N ASN A 98 1.01 -12.99 8.89
CA ASN A 98 1.59 -13.52 10.12
C ASN A 98 1.91 -12.44 11.16
N GLY A 99 1.56 -11.18 10.88
CA GLY A 99 1.79 -10.05 11.77
C GLY A 99 3.25 -9.60 11.88
N LEU A 100 4.19 -10.19 11.12
CA LEU A 100 5.58 -9.75 11.13
C LEU A 100 5.66 -8.29 10.71
N CYS A 101 6.22 -7.45 11.58
CA CYS A 101 6.45 -6.05 11.28
C CYS A 101 7.81 -5.61 11.84
N TYR A 102 8.57 -4.89 11.03
CA TYR A 102 9.86 -4.31 11.42
C TYR A 102 10.14 -3.04 10.61
N LEU A 103 11.07 -2.24 11.14
CA LEU A 103 11.59 -1.03 10.53
C LEU A 103 13.11 -1.10 10.58
N ASP A 104 13.77 -0.96 9.44
CA ASP A 104 15.23 -0.93 9.30
C ASP A 104 15.69 0.37 8.63
N SER A 105 16.95 0.76 8.85
CA SER A 105 17.60 1.80 8.05
C SER A 105 17.68 1.37 6.58
N TYR A 106 17.44 2.29 5.66
CA TYR A 106 17.36 2.01 4.24
C TYR A 106 18.28 2.91 3.42
N TYR A 107 19.19 2.29 2.68
CA TYR A 107 20.17 3.00 1.85
C TYR A 107 19.84 2.95 0.35
N GLY A 108 18.70 2.36 -0.01
CA GLY A 108 18.24 2.31 -1.39
C GLY A 108 17.55 3.61 -1.83
N HIS A 109 17.32 3.71 -3.14
CA HIS A 109 16.77 4.92 -3.76
C HIS A 109 15.25 4.90 -3.94
N HIS A 110 14.58 3.78 -3.66
CA HIS A 110 13.13 3.69 -3.83
C HIS A 110 12.37 4.53 -2.79
N ARG A 111 11.21 5.07 -3.16
CA ARG A 111 10.32 5.81 -2.24
C ARG A 111 8.85 5.50 -2.53
N GLY A 112 8.08 5.25 -1.49
CA GLY A 112 6.68 4.87 -1.59
C GLY A 112 6.39 3.49 -1.02
N VAL A 113 5.21 2.96 -1.35
CA VAL A 113 4.67 1.72 -0.80
C VAL A 113 4.51 0.69 -1.90
N LEU A 114 5.15 -0.47 -1.74
CA LEU A 114 4.80 -1.69 -2.45
C LEU A 114 3.72 -2.43 -1.67
N VAL A 115 2.65 -2.80 -2.38
CA VAL A 115 1.56 -3.62 -1.82
C VAL A 115 1.54 -4.93 -2.59
N SER A 116 1.89 -6.01 -1.90
CA SER A 116 1.79 -7.36 -2.45
C SER A 116 0.51 -8.02 -1.98
N CYS A 117 -0.46 -8.16 -2.87
CA CYS A 117 -1.72 -8.88 -2.64
C CYS A 117 -1.51 -10.37 -2.93
N GLN A 118 -1.91 -11.21 -1.99
CA GLN A 118 -1.62 -12.65 -2.03
C GLN A 118 -2.88 -13.47 -1.74
N SER A 119 -3.06 -14.55 -2.49
CA SER A 119 -4.19 -15.47 -2.33
C SER A 119 -3.71 -16.92 -2.31
N TYR A 120 -4.32 -17.75 -1.48
CA TYR A 120 -4.03 -19.18 -1.38
C TYR A 120 -4.49 -19.95 -2.61
N GLN A 121 -5.54 -19.47 -3.28
CA GLN A 121 -6.08 -20.08 -4.49
C GLN A 121 -5.36 -19.56 -5.73
N GLU A 122 -5.13 -20.44 -6.70
CA GLU A 122 -4.46 -20.11 -7.97
C GLU A 122 -5.20 -19.02 -8.77
N THR A 123 -6.53 -19.01 -8.69
CA THR A 123 -7.38 -18.01 -9.36
C THR A 123 -7.51 -16.69 -8.60
N GLY A 124 -6.98 -16.61 -7.37
CA GLY A 124 -7.01 -15.40 -6.56
C GLY A 124 -5.95 -14.37 -6.98
N ILE A 125 -6.04 -13.16 -6.45
CA ILE A 125 -5.06 -12.10 -6.72
C ILE A 125 -3.73 -12.45 -6.06
N ASN A 126 -2.68 -12.59 -6.88
CA ASN A 126 -1.29 -12.82 -6.50
C ASN A 126 -0.38 -11.84 -7.26
N GLU A 127 -0.50 -10.55 -6.93
CA GLU A 127 0.13 -9.44 -7.66
C GLU A 127 0.80 -8.45 -6.70
N MET A 128 1.71 -7.64 -7.25
CA MET A 128 2.39 -6.58 -6.52
C MET A 128 2.19 -5.26 -7.25
N TYR A 129 1.80 -4.23 -6.50
CA TYR A 129 1.54 -2.89 -7.02
C TYR A 129 2.47 -1.88 -6.35
N GLY A 130 3.01 -0.95 -7.16
CA GLY A 130 3.77 0.20 -6.65
C GLY A 130 5.16 0.38 -7.29
N HIS A 131 5.91 1.39 -6.85
CA HIS A 131 5.68 2.14 -5.60
C HIS A 131 4.50 3.13 -5.66
N LEU A 132 3.59 3.02 -4.69
CA LEU A 132 2.45 3.91 -4.47
C LEU A 132 2.82 5.06 -3.51
N PRO A 133 2.13 6.20 -3.55
CA PRO A 133 2.49 7.36 -2.71
C PRO A 133 2.41 7.06 -1.21
N LEU A 134 3.38 7.54 -0.42
CA LEU A 134 3.37 7.40 1.05
C LEU A 134 2.12 8.02 1.67
N ASP A 135 1.59 9.08 1.06
CA ASP A 135 0.46 9.88 1.53
C ASP A 135 -0.87 9.54 0.82
N LEU A 136 -0.98 8.33 0.23
CA LEU A 136 -2.17 7.92 -0.52
C LEU A 136 -3.44 7.92 0.34
N PHE A 137 -3.31 7.56 1.63
CA PHE A 137 -4.41 7.44 2.59
C PHE A 137 -4.40 8.52 3.68
N VAL A 138 -3.63 9.60 3.50
CA VAL A 138 -3.63 10.77 4.38
C VAL A 138 -4.75 11.74 3.99
#